data_AF-A0A6A6PJE1-F1
#
_entry.id   AF-A0A6A6PJE1-F1
#
_cell.length_a   1.000
_cell.length_b   1.000
_cell.length_c   1.000
_cell.angle_alpha   90.00
_cell.angle_beta   90.00
_cell.angle_gamma   90.00
#
_symmetry.space_group_name_H-M   'P 1'
#
loop_
_entity.id
_entity.type
_entity.pdbx_description
1 polymer ?
#
loop_
_entity_poly.entity_id
_entity_poly.type
_entity_poly.pdbx_seq_one_letter_code
_entity_poly.pdbx_strand_id
1 'polypeptide(L)'
;MNERDRIYNTTLTSIRALMGLLRKTHNNTQLDNTRPTMSTLQELVVAALTCPGFSEAQKYIVVANLHQSGNGSVANSRGMNFRFGGTHKFASDWPFEGLAMQPGVDETVVEYIAALIHAATVHAPAPTLAELHAYRAAAMQQSLFGMLDIDYTGAKTMADVGRIELRTIKSLLSRVLPRAGDDEAQAEVHSTSSSSAYGSPDYGRGSRYR
;
A
#
# COMPACT_ATOMS: atom_id res chain seq x y z
N MET A 1 -9.82 -14.96 8.88
CA MET A 1 -9.98 -14.59 7.45
C MET A 1 -11.29 -15.09 6.82
N ASN A 2 -11.75 -16.33 7.07
CA ASN A 2 -12.91 -16.94 6.38
C ASN A 2 -14.26 -16.16 6.47
N GLU A 3 -14.56 -15.50 7.60
CA GLU A 3 -15.85 -14.79 7.76
C GLU A 3 -15.92 -13.46 6.98
N ARG A 4 -14.85 -12.67 7.02
CA ARG A 4 -14.75 -11.40 6.28
C ARG A 4 -14.94 -11.61 4.79
N ASP A 5 -14.27 -12.61 4.23
CA ASP A 5 -14.35 -12.90 2.80
C ASP A 5 -15.75 -13.40 2.43
N ARG A 6 -16.45 -14.13 3.32
CA ARG A 6 -17.86 -14.48 3.14
C ARG A 6 -18.78 -13.26 3.13
N ILE A 7 -18.58 -12.31 4.04
CA ILE A 7 -19.34 -11.05 4.08
C ILE A 7 -19.10 -10.27 2.78
N TYR A 8 -17.83 -10.12 2.36
CA TYR A 8 -17.49 -9.48 1.09
C TYR A 8 -18.15 -10.17 -0.10
N ASN A 9 -18.02 -11.49 -0.22
CA ASN A 9 -18.60 -12.27 -1.32
C ASN A 9 -20.13 -12.16 -1.36
N THR A 10 -20.76 -12.16 -0.19
CA THR A 10 -22.21 -11.98 -0.08
C THR A 10 -22.61 -10.59 -0.53
N THR A 11 -21.95 -9.54 -0.04
CA THR A 11 -22.18 -8.15 -0.44
C THR A 11 -22.00 -7.97 -1.95
N LEU A 12 -20.91 -8.49 -2.51
CA LEU A 12 -20.64 -8.43 -3.96
C LEU A 12 -21.73 -9.15 -4.77
N THR A 13 -22.18 -10.31 -4.28
CA THR A 13 -23.28 -11.07 -4.91
C THR A 13 -24.59 -10.30 -4.84
N SER A 14 -24.91 -9.66 -3.71
CA SER A 14 -26.09 -8.81 -3.54
C SER A 14 -26.05 -7.60 -4.46
N ILE A 15 -24.90 -6.92 -4.59
CA ILE A 15 -24.70 -5.82 -5.54
C ILE A 15 -24.97 -6.29 -6.97
N ARG A 16 -24.38 -7.42 -7.39
CA ARG A 16 -24.61 -8.01 -8.72
C ARG A 16 -26.08 -8.36 -8.96
N ALA A 17 -26.74 -8.96 -7.99
CA ALA A 17 -28.15 -9.31 -8.07
C ALA A 17 -29.02 -8.06 -8.24
N LEU A 18 -28.77 -7.01 -7.44
CA LEU A 18 -29.48 -5.72 -7.53
C LEU A 18 -29.30 -5.07 -8.90
N MET A 19 -28.07 -5.00 -9.42
CA MET A 19 -27.82 -4.49 -10.77
C MET A 19 -28.59 -5.27 -11.84
N GLY A 20 -28.65 -6.61 -11.71
CA GLY A 20 -29.42 -7.47 -12.59
C GLY A 20 -30.93 -7.22 -12.52
N LEU A 21 -31.48 -7.00 -11.33
CA LEU A 21 -32.89 -6.66 -11.11
C LEU A 21 -33.24 -5.29 -11.66
N LEU A 22 -32.40 -4.28 -11.43
CA LEU A 22 -32.60 -2.91 -11.90
C LEU A 22 -32.61 -2.84 -13.43
N ARG A 23 -31.70 -3.58 -14.09
CA ARG A 23 -31.70 -3.70 -15.55
C ARG A 23 -32.99 -4.30 -16.11
N LYS A 24 -33.57 -5.31 -15.44
CA LYS A 24 -34.84 -5.93 -15.85
C LYS A 24 -36.03 -5.00 -15.61
N THR A 25 -35.99 -4.23 -14.52
CA THR A 25 -37.08 -3.34 -14.11
C THR A 25 -37.18 -2.11 -15.00
N HIS A 26 -36.05 -1.60 -15.51
CA HIS A 26 -36.05 -0.50 -16.48
C HIS A 26 -36.82 -0.84 -17.78
N ASN A 27 -36.97 -2.12 -18.11
CA ASN A 27 -37.72 -2.58 -19.27
C ASN A 27 -39.22 -2.80 -18.99
N ASN A 28 -39.66 -2.70 -17.73
CA ASN A 28 -41.01 -3.08 -17.31
C ASN A 28 -41.64 -2.00 -16.42
N THR A 29 -42.48 -1.15 -17.03
CA THR A 29 -42.97 0.15 -16.55
C THR A 29 -43.94 0.12 -15.35
N GLN A 30 -44.07 -0.99 -14.63
CA GLN A 30 -44.89 -1.04 -13.42
C GLN A 30 -44.06 -0.60 -12.20
N LEU A 31 -44.38 0.60 -11.70
CA LEU A 31 -43.90 1.16 -10.44
C LEU A 31 -44.48 0.34 -9.29
N ASP A 32 -43.62 -0.45 -8.65
CA ASP A 32 -43.91 -1.23 -7.46
C ASP A 32 -42.94 -0.76 -6.38
N ASN A 33 -43.48 -0.18 -5.30
CA ASN A 33 -42.71 0.43 -4.21
C ASN A 33 -41.92 -0.60 -3.39
N THR A 34 -42.13 -1.90 -3.62
CA THR A 34 -41.32 -2.97 -3.00
C THR A 34 -40.09 -3.34 -3.83
N ARG A 35 -39.96 -2.80 -5.05
CA ARG A 35 -38.83 -3.12 -5.93
C ARG A 35 -37.57 -2.34 -5.55
N PRO A 36 -36.39 -2.98 -5.64
CA PRO A 36 -35.14 -2.30 -5.43
C PRO A 36 -34.99 -1.12 -6.39
N THR A 37 -34.48 0.00 -5.89
CA THR A 37 -34.27 1.22 -6.67
C THR A 37 -32.78 1.47 -6.89
N MET A 38 -32.46 2.43 -7.77
CA MET A 38 -31.09 2.91 -7.91
C MET A 38 -30.53 3.49 -6.60
N SER A 39 -31.38 4.05 -5.72
CA SER A 39 -30.97 4.51 -4.38
C SER A 39 -30.50 3.35 -3.53
N THR A 40 -31.24 2.24 -3.53
CA THR A 40 -30.88 1.02 -2.79
C THR A 40 -29.53 0.46 -3.24
N LEU A 41 -29.26 0.47 -4.55
CA LEU A 41 -27.95 0.10 -5.08
C LEU A 41 -26.87 1.06 -4.58
N GLN A 42 -27.13 2.38 -4.63
CA GLN A 42 -26.19 3.39 -4.17
C GLN A 42 -25.85 3.24 -2.69
N GLU A 43 -26.84 3.08 -1.82
CA GLU A 43 -26.64 2.89 -0.38
C GLU A 43 -25.75 1.67 -0.10
N LEU A 44 -26.04 0.53 -0.74
CA LEU A 44 -25.24 -0.68 -0.57
C LEU A 44 -23.81 -0.52 -1.10
N VAL A 45 -23.64 0.13 -2.26
CA VAL A 45 -22.33 0.42 -2.83
C VAL A 45 -21.52 1.34 -1.93
N VAL A 46 -22.13 2.43 -1.42
CA VAL A 46 -21.46 3.35 -0.49
C VAL A 46 -21.04 2.60 0.78
N ALA A 47 -21.90 1.76 1.33
CA ALA A 47 -21.56 0.92 2.49
C ALA A 47 -20.38 -0.01 2.19
N ALA A 48 -20.36 -0.66 1.02
CA ALA A 48 -19.27 -1.53 0.62
C ALA A 48 -17.94 -0.77 0.44
N LEU A 49 -17.96 0.38 -0.24
CA LEU A 49 -16.75 1.16 -0.53
C LEU A 49 -16.20 1.94 0.68
N THR A 50 -17.00 2.13 1.72
CA THR A 50 -16.59 2.75 2.99
C THR A 50 -16.31 1.74 4.10
N CYS A 51 -16.56 0.45 3.86
CA CYS A 51 -16.34 -0.61 4.84
C CYS A 51 -14.85 -0.74 5.17
N PRO A 52 -14.42 -0.56 6.44
CA PRO A 52 -13.02 -0.75 6.84
C PRO A 52 -12.60 -2.23 6.83
N GLY A 53 -13.57 -3.15 6.82
CA GLY A 53 -13.31 -4.58 6.71
C GLY A 53 -13.04 -5.06 5.28
N PHE A 54 -13.19 -4.21 4.26
CA PHE A 54 -12.88 -4.56 2.88
C PHE A 54 -11.56 -3.90 2.47
N SER A 55 -10.68 -4.67 1.84
CA SER A 55 -9.43 -4.15 1.30
C SER A 55 -9.68 -3.23 0.10
N GLU A 56 -8.71 -2.38 -0.24
CA GLU A 56 -8.83 -1.52 -1.43
C GLU A 56 -8.96 -2.34 -2.72
N ALA A 57 -8.32 -3.52 -2.81
CA ALA A 57 -8.49 -4.46 -3.91
C ALA A 57 -9.92 -5.02 -4.01
N GLN A 58 -10.52 -5.38 -2.88
CA GLN A 58 -11.92 -5.80 -2.84
C GLN A 58 -12.86 -4.67 -3.27
N LYS A 59 -12.63 -3.45 -2.80
CA LYS A 59 -13.42 -2.28 -3.21
C LYS A 59 -13.23 -1.97 -4.70
N TYR A 60 -12.02 -2.11 -5.24
CA TYR A 60 -11.75 -1.96 -6.67
C TYR A 60 -12.60 -2.92 -7.51
N ILE A 61 -12.73 -4.18 -7.08
CA ILE A 61 -13.59 -5.16 -7.78
C ILE A 61 -15.05 -4.69 -7.80
N VAL A 62 -15.57 -4.13 -6.69
CA VAL A 62 -16.92 -3.57 -6.64
C VAL A 62 -17.07 -2.43 -7.67
N VAL A 63 -16.12 -1.49 -7.70
CA VAL A 63 -16.09 -0.38 -8.66
C VAL A 63 -16.06 -0.91 -10.10
N ALA A 64 -15.20 -1.88 -10.41
CA ALA A 64 -15.11 -2.49 -11.73
C ALA A 64 -16.43 -3.13 -12.17
N ASN A 65 -17.14 -3.83 -11.28
CA ASN A 65 -18.46 -4.43 -11.58
C ASN A 65 -19.52 -3.36 -11.87
N LEU A 66 -19.47 -2.21 -11.18
CA LEU A 66 -20.37 -1.08 -11.44
C LEU A 66 -20.11 -0.47 -12.81
N HIS A 67 -18.84 -0.27 -13.19
CA HIS A 67 -18.50 0.22 -14.53
C HIS A 67 -18.96 -0.73 -15.64
N GLN A 68 -18.69 -2.03 -15.50
CA GLN A 68 -19.09 -3.05 -16.48
C GLN A 68 -20.61 -3.15 -16.69
N SER A 69 -21.40 -2.80 -15.67
CA SER A 69 -22.86 -2.84 -15.74
C SER A 69 -23.50 -1.51 -16.15
N GLY A 70 -22.71 -0.48 -16.45
CA GLY A 70 -23.20 0.87 -16.77
C GLY A 70 -23.59 1.73 -15.56
N ASN A 71 -23.34 1.23 -14.34
CA ASN A 71 -23.65 1.90 -13.07
C ASN A 71 -22.45 2.62 -12.44
N GLY A 72 -21.34 2.82 -13.18
CA GLY A 72 -20.10 3.40 -12.65
C GLY A 72 -20.27 4.75 -11.96
N SER A 73 -21.29 5.52 -12.34
CA SER A 73 -21.58 6.81 -11.72
C SER A 73 -22.02 6.74 -10.24
N VAL A 74 -22.38 5.55 -9.75
CA VAL A 74 -22.71 5.24 -8.34
C VAL A 74 -21.45 5.10 -7.49
N ALA A 75 -20.32 4.70 -8.10
CA ALA A 75 -19.02 4.64 -7.44
C ALA A 75 -18.34 6.00 -7.34
N ASN A 76 -18.92 7.06 -7.93
CA ASN A 76 -18.39 8.41 -7.82
C ASN A 76 -18.95 9.08 -6.58
N SER A 77 -18.07 9.71 -5.80
CA SER A 77 -18.44 10.45 -4.60
C SER A 77 -19.15 11.80 -4.88
N ARG A 78 -19.67 12.02 -6.10
CA ARG A 78 -20.40 13.21 -6.60
C ARG A 78 -20.59 14.35 -5.56
N GLY A 79 -19.61 15.24 -5.44
CA GLY A 79 -19.70 16.45 -4.62
C GLY A 79 -19.53 16.25 -3.11
N MET A 80 -19.28 15.03 -2.64
CA MET A 80 -18.84 14.76 -1.28
C MET A 80 -17.33 15.01 -1.16
N ASN A 81 -16.91 15.63 -0.06
CA ASN A 81 -15.50 15.88 0.27
C ASN A 81 -14.74 14.61 0.68
N PHE A 82 -15.17 13.44 0.24
CA PHE A 82 -14.61 12.14 0.60
C PHE A 82 -14.46 11.27 -0.65
N ARG A 83 -13.29 10.63 -0.85
CA ARG A 83 -13.08 9.64 -1.92
C ARG A 83 -13.43 8.25 -1.39
N PHE A 84 -14.26 7.52 -2.13
CA PHE A 84 -14.54 6.13 -1.83
C PHE A 84 -13.30 5.25 -2.08
N GLY A 85 -13.13 4.19 -1.28
CA GLY A 85 -12.07 3.23 -1.54
C GLY A 85 -12.28 2.48 -2.86
N GLY A 86 -11.22 1.87 -3.38
CA GLY A 86 -11.25 1.16 -4.66
C GLY A 86 -11.14 2.08 -5.90
N THR A 87 -11.03 3.39 -5.72
CA THR A 87 -11.06 4.37 -6.83
C THR A 87 -9.70 4.95 -7.21
N HIS A 88 -8.67 4.72 -6.39
CA HIS A 88 -7.31 5.18 -6.68
C HIS A 88 -6.59 4.21 -7.63
N LYS A 89 -5.59 4.70 -8.36
CA LYS A 89 -4.92 3.92 -9.42
C LYS A 89 -4.19 2.66 -8.95
N PHE A 90 -3.85 2.59 -7.65
CA PHE A 90 -3.20 1.43 -7.03
C PHE A 90 -4.16 0.42 -6.41
N ALA A 91 -5.46 0.68 -6.46
CA ALA A 91 -6.43 -0.12 -5.71
C ALA A 91 -6.44 -1.59 -6.18
N SER A 92 -6.24 -1.83 -7.48
CA SER A 92 -6.13 -3.18 -8.06
C SER A 92 -5.00 -4.02 -7.49
N ASP A 93 -3.87 -3.38 -7.19
CA ASP A 93 -2.62 -4.03 -6.80
C ASP A 93 -2.30 -3.80 -5.32
N TRP A 94 -3.29 -3.37 -4.54
CA TRP A 94 -3.14 -3.04 -3.14
C TRP A 94 -2.91 -4.31 -2.31
N PRO A 95 -1.74 -4.47 -1.66
CA PRO A 95 -1.36 -5.73 -1.02
C PRO A 95 -1.85 -5.85 0.42
N PHE A 96 -2.43 -4.79 0.97
CA PHE A 96 -2.83 -4.73 2.38
C PHE A 96 -4.31 -5.05 2.54
N GLU A 97 -4.63 -5.75 3.63
CA GLU A 97 -5.96 -6.17 4.00
C GLU A 97 -6.64 -5.18 4.95
N GLY A 98 -5.87 -4.52 5.82
CA GLY A 98 -6.38 -3.57 6.82
C GLY A 98 -6.02 -2.11 6.57
N LEU A 99 -4.85 -1.83 5.98
CA LEU A 99 -4.43 -0.49 5.62
C LEU A 99 -5.16 -0.03 4.35
N ALA A 100 -5.61 1.21 4.37
CA ALA A 100 -6.23 1.88 3.24
C ALA A 100 -5.55 3.22 3.01
N MET A 101 -5.60 3.72 1.78
CA MET A 101 -5.14 5.06 1.46
C MET A 101 -6.06 6.09 2.13
N GLN A 102 -5.50 6.97 2.95
CA GLN A 102 -6.26 8.03 3.58
C GLN A 102 -6.78 9.02 2.53
N PRO A 103 -8.04 9.50 2.63
CA PRO A 103 -8.56 10.51 1.72
C PRO A 103 -7.70 11.77 1.73
N GLY A 104 -7.37 12.27 0.54
CA GLY A 104 -6.57 13.49 0.36
C GLY A 104 -5.06 13.28 0.36
N VAL A 105 -4.57 12.05 0.57
CA VAL A 105 -3.16 11.73 0.36
C VAL A 105 -2.82 11.85 -1.13
N ASP A 106 -1.72 12.52 -1.43
CA ASP A 106 -1.17 12.59 -2.77
C ASP A 106 -0.66 11.20 -3.20
N GLU A 107 -1.12 10.75 -4.37
CA GLU A 107 -0.76 9.45 -4.92
C GLU A 107 0.76 9.35 -5.20
N THR A 108 1.47 10.47 -5.41
CA THR A 108 2.94 10.47 -5.57
C THR A 108 3.67 10.01 -4.32
N VAL A 109 3.14 10.32 -3.12
CA VAL A 109 3.69 9.84 -1.85
C VAL A 109 3.52 8.33 -1.74
N VAL A 110 2.38 7.81 -2.21
CA VAL A 110 2.11 6.37 -2.24
C VAL A 110 3.07 5.66 -3.21
N GLU A 111 3.34 6.24 -4.39
CA GLU A 111 4.34 5.70 -5.33
C GLU A 111 5.72 5.65 -4.72
N TYR A 112 6.14 6.72 -4.05
CA TYR A 112 7.43 6.78 -3.39
C TYR A 112 7.56 5.68 -2.32
N ILE A 113 6.54 5.51 -1.47
CA ILE A 113 6.53 4.46 -0.46
C ILE A 113 6.52 3.07 -1.11
N ALA A 114 5.72 2.85 -2.16
CA ALA A 114 5.68 1.59 -2.89
C ALA A 114 7.04 1.24 -3.48
N ALA A 115 7.75 2.22 -4.08
CA ALA A 115 9.09 2.04 -4.62
C ALA A 115 10.11 1.64 -3.55
N LEU A 116 10.03 2.22 -2.35
CA LEU A 116 10.89 1.83 -1.22
C LEU A 116 10.60 0.41 -0.73
N ILE A 117 9.32 0.03 -0.63
CA ILE A 117 8.91 -1.33 -0.24
C ILE A 117 9.37 -2.34 -1.31
N HIS A 118 9.20 -2.00 -2.59
CA HIS A 118 9.69 -2.81 -3.71
C HIS A 118 11.21 -2.97 -3.65
N ALA A 119 11.97 -1.90 -3.43
CA ALA A 119 13.42 -1.98 -3.26
C ALA A 119 13.80 -2.89 -2.07
N ALA A 120 13.09 -2.78 -0.94
CA ALA A 120 13.33 -3.58 0.25
C ALA A 120 13.07 -5.08 0.06
N THR A 121 12.11 -5.43 -0.80
CA THR A 121 11.71 -6.83 -1.08
C THR A 121 12.52 -7.45 -2.21
N VAL A 122 13.01 -6.65 -3.17
CA VAL A 122 13.78 -7.14 -4.34
C VAL A 122 15.29 -7.11 -4.12
N HIS A 123 15.83 -6.19 -3.31
CA HIS A 123 17.28 -6.01 -3.11
C HIS A 123 17.80 -6.53 -1.76
N ALA A 124 17.11 -7.48 -1.14
CA ALA A 124 17.61 -8.24 0.01
C ALA A 124 18.89 -9.04 -0.36
N PRO A 125 19.83 -9.31 0.59
CA PRO A 125 21.00 -10.13 0.30
C PRO A 125 20.55 -11.51 -0.21
N ALA A 126 21.35 -12.07 -1.13
CA ALA A 126 21.01 -13.17 -2.05
C ALA A 126 19.85 -14.11 -1.59
N PRO A 127 18.80 -14.27 -2.42
CA PRO A 127 17.64 -15.07 -2.05
C PRO A 127 18.03 -16.53 -1.79
N THR A 128 17.48 -17.11 -0.74
CA THR A 128 17.59 -18.53 -0.43
C THR A 128 16.93 -19.37 -1.53
N LEU A 129 17.30 -20.66 -1.63
CA LEU A 129 16.70 -21.59 -2.61
C LEU A 129 15.17 -21.65 -2.47
N ALA A 130 14.65 -21.57 -1.23
CA ALA A 130 13.21 -21.53 -0.96
C ALA A 130 12.54 -20.27 -1.55
N GLU A 131 13.18 -19.11 -1.38
CA GLU A 131 12.71 -17.84 -1.97
C GLU A 131 12.80 -17.85 -3.49
N LEU A 132 13.81 -18.50 -4.09
CA LEU A 132 13.91 -18.68 -5.54
C LEU A 132 12.80 -19.58 -6.11
N HIS A 133 12.42 -20.63 -5.38
CA HIS A 133 11.28 -21.48 -5.75
C HIS A 133 9.95 -20.72 -5.62
N ALA A 134 9.78 -19.93 -4.57
CA ALA A 134 8.64 -19.03 -4.41
C ALA A 134 8.61 -17.94 -5.50
N TYR A 135 9.78 -17.38 -5.86
CA TYR A 135 9.94 -16.39 -6.92
C TYR A 135 9.48 -16.91 -8.28
N ARG A 136 9.86 -18.15 -8.65
CA ARG A 136 9.36 -18.77 -9.89
C ARG A 136 7.86 -19.05 -9.87
N ALA A 137 7.28 -19.32 -8.70
CA ALA A 137 5.85 -19.51 -8.57
C ALA A 137 5.07 -18.17 -8.60
N ALA A 138 5.67 -17.08 -8.09
CA ALA A 138 5.08 -15.75 -7.99
C ALA A 138 5.38 -14.82 -9.19
N ALA A 139 6.31 -15.20 -10.09
CA ALA A 139 6.76 -14.42 -11.26
C ALA A 139 5.66 -14.03 -12.29
N MET A 140 4.39 -14.29 -12.00
CA MET A 140 3.25 -13.79 -12.78
C MET A 140 2.70 -12.44 -12.31
N GLN A 141 3.16 -11.85 -11.20
CA GLN A 141 2.64 -10.58 -10.69
C GLN A 141 3.75 -9.56 -10.43
N GLN A 142 3.95 -8.64 -11.38
CA GLN A 142 4.72 -7.41 -11.18
C GLN A 142 3.91 -6.44 -10.31
N SER A 143 3.93 -6.64 -8.98
CA SER A 143 3.30 -5.70 -8.04
C SER A 143 4.19 -4.48 -7.82
N LEU A 144 3.58 -3.29 -7.72
CA LEU A 144 4.27 -2.04 -7.35
C LEU A 144 4.94 -2.11 -5.97
N PHE A 145 4.53 -3.05 -5.11
CA PHE A 145 5.08 -3.25 -3.77
C PHE A 145 6.12 -4.38 -3.71
N GLY A 146 6.46 -4.99 -4.85
CA GLY A 146 7.38 -6.13 -4.92
C GLY A 146 6.78 -7.40 -4.28
N MET A 147 7.66 -8.28 -3.77
CA MET A 147 7.24 -9.54 -3.15
C MET A 147 6.92 -9.34 -1.67
N LEU A 148 5.84 -8.61 -1.40
CA LEU A 148 5.36 -8.39 -0.04
C LEU A 148 4.49 -9.57 0.41
N ASP A 149 5.01 -10.37 1.34
CA ASP A 149 4.24 -11.40 2.04
C ASP A 149 4.00 -10.96 3.49
N ILE A 150 2.76 -11.03 3.95
CA ILE A 150 2.34 -10.55 5.28
C ILE A 150 1.69 -11.72 6.02
N ASP A 151 2.37 -12.17 7.08
CA ASP A 151 1.82 -13.19 7.97
C ASP A 151 0.82 -12.58 8.95
N TYR A 152 -0.47 -12.84 8.72
CA TYR A 152 -1.57 -12.42 9.58
C TYR A 152 -1.86 -13.40 10.73
N THR A 153 -1.00 -14.40 10.97
CA THR A 153 -1.20 -15.39 12.03
C THR A 153 -1.38 -14.73 13.39
N GLY A 154 -2.45 -15.10 14.09
CA GLY A 154 -2.79 -14.55 15.41
C GLY A 154 -3.57 -13.24 15.39
N ALA A 155 -3.83 -12.63 14.22
CA ALA A 155 -4.70 -11.47 14.12
C ALA A 155 -6.16 -11.85 14.42
N LYS A 156 -6.76 -11.21 15.43
CA LYS A 156 -8.17 -11.43 15.82
C LYS A 156 -9.08 -10.32 15.34
N THR A 157 -8.55 -9.10 15.21
CA THR A 157 -9.30 -7.90 14.83
C THR A 157 -8.66 -7.20 13.63
N MET A 158 -9.42 -6.36 12.91
CA MET A 158 -8.87 -5.52 11.84
C MET A 158 -7.81 -4.55 12.34
N ALA A 159 -7.90 -4.11 13.60
CA ALA A 159 -6.86 -3.31 14.22
C ALA A 159 -5.54 -4.09 14.37
N ASP A 160 -5.62 -5.39 14.67
CA ASP A 160 -4.42 -6.25 14.75
C ASP A 160 -3.81 -6.47 13.37
N VAL A 161 -4.65 -6.67 12.34
CA VAL A 161 -4.23 -6.75 10.93
C VAL A 161 -3.46 -5.49 10.55
N GLY A 162 -4.04 -4.30 10.77
CA GLY A 162 -3.37 -3.04 10.44
C GLY A 162 -2.06 -2.81 11.22
N ARG A 163 -1.98 -3.28 12.48
CA ARG A 163 -0.73 -3.22 13.27
C ARG A 163 0.35 -4.14 12.70
N ILE A 164 -0.02 -5.34 12.26
CA ILE A 164 0.90 -6.28 11.62
C ILE A 164 1.44 -5.65 10.34
N GLU A 165 0.56 -5.16 9.47
CA GLU A 165 0.94 -4.53 8.20
C GLU A 165 1.87 -3.33 8.42
N LEU A 166 1.51 -2.42 9.35
CA LEU A 166 2.35 -1.27 9.68
C LEU A 166 3.72 -1.68 10.22
N ARG A 167 3.79 -2.75 11.04
CA ARG A 167 5.06 -3.29 11.53
C ARG A 167 5.91 -3.82 10.39
N THR A 168 5.30 -4.58 9.47
CA THR A 168 5.99 -5.13 8.29
C THR A 168 6.55 -4.02 7.41
N ILE A 169 5.75 -2.98 7.12
CA ILE A 169 6.19 -1.80 6.35
C ILE A 169 7.39 -1.14 7.04
N LYS A 170 7.29 -0.85 8.35
CA LYS A 170 8.38 -0.22 9.10
C LYS A 170 9.65 -1.06 9.07
N SER A 171 9.53 -2.37 9.21
CA SER A 171 10.66 -3.30 9.13
C SER A 171 11.32 -3.25 7.75
N LEU A 172 10.54 -3.26 6.66
CA LEU A 172 11.06 -3.17 5.30
C LEU A 172 11.75 -1.83 5.03
N LEU A 173 11.11 -0.73 5.42
CA LEU A 173 11.67 0.61 5.24
C LEU A 173 12.99 0.79 6.02
N SER A 174 13.12 0.18 7.21
CA SER A 174 14.37 0.24 7.99
C SER A 174 15.57 -0.46 7.33
N ARG A 175 15.33 -1.26 6.28
CA ARG A 175 16.41 -1.93 5.51
C ARG A 175 16.95 -1.07 4.38
N VAL A 176 16.17 -0.09 3.91
CA VAL A 176 16.48 0.75 2.73
C VAL A 176 16.77 2.18 3.13
N LEU A 177 16.12 2.67 4.18
CA LEU A 177 16.36 4.01 4.71
C LEU A 177 17.54 3.98 5.71
N PRO A 178 18.49 4.92 5.61
CA PRO A 178 19.55 5.06 6.61
C PRO A 178 18.93 5.34 7.98
N ARG A 179 19.53 4.78 9.04
CA ARG A 179 19.10 5.11 10.40
C ARG A 179 19.43 6.58 10.64
N ALA A 180 18.45 7.36 11.07
CA ALA A 180 18.69 8.71 11.56
C ALA A 180 19.67 8.62 12.75
N GLY A 181 20.96 8.84 12.47
CA GLY A 181 22.07 8.62 13.40
C GLY A 181 23.38 8.18 12.73
N ASP A 182 23.35 7.64 11.51
CA ASP A 182 24.58 7.17 10.84
C ASP A 182 25.38 8.32 10.16
N ASP A 183 24.76 9.47 9.92
CA ASP A 183 25.41 10.64 9.32
C ASP A 183 26.17 11.51 10.34
N GLU A 184 25.77 11.52 11.62
CA GLU A 184 26.51 12.23 12.68
C GLU A 184 27.78 11.47 13.10
N ALA A 185 27.76 10.14 13.07
CA ALA A 185 28.93 9.32 13.40
C ALA A 185 30.03 9.37 12.32
N GLN A 186 29.70 9.70 11.07
CA GLN A 186 30.71 9.86 10.00
C GLN A 186 31.30 11.28 9.93
N ALA A 187 30.60 12.29 10.46
CA ALA A 187 31.11 13.66 10.56
C ALA A 187 32.20 13.83 11.64
N GLU A 188 32.15 13.07 12.74
CA GLU A 188 33.20 13.11 13.78
C GLU A 188 34.49 12.38 13.36
N VAL A 189 34.41 11.30 12.57
CA VAL A 189 35.60 10.52 12.16
C VAL A 189 36.48 11.27 11.15
N HIS A 190 35.92 12.17 10.35
CA HIS A 190 36.70 13.03 9.44
C HIS A 190 37.27 14.29 10.10
N SER A 191 36.83 14.63 11.31
CA SER A 191 37.30 15.82 12.03
C SER A 191 38.51 15.56 12.95
N THR A 192 38.86 14.29 13.21
CA THR A 192 39.96 13.93 14.13
C THR A 192 41.25 13.44 13.45
N SER A 193 41.34 13.42 12.11
CA SER A 193 42.54 12.92 11.40
C SER A 193 43.57 14.00 11.01
N SER A 194 43.45 15.23 11.49
CA SER A 194 44.40 16.32 11.22
C SER A 194 45.02 16.91 12.49
N SER A 195 45.71 16.09 13.29
CA SER A 195 46.68 16.59 14.28
C SER A 195 47.70 15.53 14.69
N SER A 196 48.81 15.46 13.94
CA SER A 196 50.12 14.89 14.32
C SER A 196 51.01 14.97 13.06
N ALA A 197 52.21 15.54 12.99
CA ALA A 197 53.14 16.03 13.98
C ALA A 197 54.02 17.14 13.34
N TYR A 198 54.41 18.12 14.16
CA TYR A 198 55.58 18.96 13.90
C TYR A 198 56.84 18.08 13.83
N GLY A 199 57.56 18.11 12.72
CA GLY A 199 58.89 17.52 12.56
C GLY A 199 59.82 18.51 11.86
N SER A 200 60.72 19.13 12.63
CA SER A 200 61.73 20.09 12.19
C SER A 200 62.68 19.54 11.11
N PRO A 201 63.13 20.39 10.17
CA PRO A 201 64.38 20.16 9.44
C PRO A 201 65.56 20.85 10.14
N ASP A 202 66.58 20.04 10.32
CA ASP A 202 67.92 20.31 10.85
C ASP A 202 68.74 21.20 9.88
N TYR A 203 69.31 22.30 10.38
CA TYR A 203 70.36 23.08 9.70
C TYR A 203 71.38 23.62 10.70
N GLY A 204 72.39 22.81 11.00
CA GLY A 204 73.74 23.28 11.35
C GLY A 204 74.69 22.91 10.21
N ARG A 205 75.80 23.60 9.90
CA ARG A 205 76.59 24.59 10.64
C ARG A 205 77.76 25.01 9.71
N GLY A 206 78.20 26.26 9.79
CA GLY A 206 79.51 26.70 9.26
C GLY A 206 79.56 28.22 9.05
N SER A 207 79.78 29.05 10.10
CA SER A 207 81.10 29.51 10.61
C SER A 207 81.86 30.35 9.54
N ARG A 208 82.27 31.61 9.74
CA ARG A 208 82.91 32.26 10.88
C ARG A 208 82.80 33.80 10.81
N TYR A 209 82.93 34.43 11.97
CA TYR A 209 83.30 35.83 12.17
C TYR A 209 84.78 36.09 11.84
N ARG A 210 85.07 37.09 11.01
CA ARG A 210 85.85 38.32 11.27
C ARG A 210 86.22 38.99 9.96
#